data_AF-A0A976IYH5-F1
#
_entry.id   AF-A0A976IYH5-F1
#
_cell.length_a   1.000
_cell.length_b   1.000
_cell.length_c   1.000
_cell.angle_alpha   90.00
_cell.angle_beta   90.00
_cell.angle_gamma   90.00
#
_symmetry.space_group_name_H-M   'P 1'
#
loop_
_entity.id
_entity.type
_entity.pdbx_description
1 polymer ?
#
loop_
_entity_poly.entity_id
_entity_poly.type
_entity_poly.pdbx_seq_one_letter_code
_entity_poly.pdbx_strand_id
1 'polypeptide(L)'
;MGERFEAAGVAGRGRLQPQERAARHAEQAGWDWFALQLSDGRDLMFYRLRNKDGSASDFSGGTLIAPDGTTQRLAVKDIIIEALDHWRSPRTGTRYPSRWRLQLPSQSLSLDIAPVINDQELDLSVRYWEGAVSIKGAAGGKPLGGTGYVELAGY
;
A
#
# COMPACT_ATOMS: atom_id res chain seq x y z
N MET A 1 -15.98 -12.06 -57.85
CA MET A 1 -14.99 -11.00 -57.55
C MET A 1 -15.68 -10.01 -56.63
N GLY A 2 -15.43 -9.92 -55.33
CA GLY A 2 -14.52 -10.64 -54.45
C GLY A 2 -15.16 -10.78 -53.05
N GLU A 3 -14.59 -11.68 -52.25
CA GLU A 3 -15.01 -12.02 -50.89
C GLU A 3 -14.85 -10.83 -49.93
N ARG A 4 -15.72 -10.76 -48.91
CA ARG A 4 -15.47 -9.98 -47.70
C ARG A 4 -14.94 -10.92 -46.63
N PHE A 5 -13.69 -10.70 -46.23
CA PHE A 5 -13.16 -11.13 -44.94
C PHE A 5 -12.83 -9.87 -44.12
N GLU A 6 -13.16 -9.94 -42.83
CA GLU A 6 -12.45 -9.44 -41.63
C GLU A 6 -13.47 -9.07 -40.55
N ALA A 7 -13.22 -9.21 -39.26
CA ALA A 7 -12.35 -10.04 -38.44
C ALA A 7 -12.90 -9.81 -37.01
N ALA A 8 -12.96 -10.85 -36.19
CA ALA A 8 -13.36 -10.69 -34.79
C ALA A 8 -12.27 -9.90 -34.04
N GLY A 9 -12.59 -8.68 -33.62
CA GLY A 9 -11.73 -7.84 -32.80
C GLY A 9 -12.13 -7.93 -31.33
N VAL A 10 -11.34 -8.67 -30.55
CA VAL A 10 -11.33 -8.61 -29.08
C VAL A 10 -10.77 -7.24 -28.66
N ALA A 11 -11.61 -6.37 -28.10
CA ALA A 11 -11.18 -5.19 -27.33
C ALA A 11 -11.33 -5.55 -25.84
N GLY A 12 -10.29 -5.55 -24.99
CA GLY A 12 -9.25 -4.54 -24.83
C GLY A 12 -9.65 -3.66 -23.64
N ARG A 13 -8.96 -3.85 -22.49
CA ARG A 13 -9.29 -3.26 -21.16
C ARG A 13 -9.73 -1.79 -21.25
N GLY A 14 -11.00 -1.53 -20.92
CA GLY A 14 -11.59 -0.19 -20.93
C GLY A 14 -11.12 0.68 -19.76
N ARG A 15 -10.82 1.95 -20.05
CA ARG A 15 -10.65 3.02 -19.05
C ARG A 15 -12.00 3.23 -18.35
N LEU A 16 -12.02 3.15 -17.03
CA LEU A 16 -13.25 3.32 -16.24
C LEU A 16 -13.84 4.73 -16.45
N GLN A 17 -15.16 4.77 -16.67
CA GLN A 17 -15.90 6.01 -16.89
C GLN A 17 -15.93 6.87 -15.62
N PRO A 18 -16.05 8.20 -15.71
CA PRO A 18 -16.03 9.10 -14.55
C PRO A 18 -17.05 8.73 -13.46
N GLN A 19 -18.25 8.32 -13.86
CA GLN A 19 -19.32 7.89 -12.95
C GLN A 19 -18.98 6.59 -12.19
N GLU A 20 -18.29 5.65 -12.83
CA GLU A 20 -17.82 4.40 -12.21
C GLU A 20 -16.65 4.67 -11.25
N ARG A 21 -15.79 5.64 -11.58
CA ARG A 21 -14.75 6.12 -10.67
C ARG A 21 -15.39 6.76 -9.43
N ALA A 22 -16.38 7.62 -9.61
CA ALA A 22 -17.09 8.30 -8.51
C ALA A 22 -17.83 7.32 -7.58
N ALA A 23 -18.57 6.36 -8.15
CA ALA A 23 -19.23 5.30 -7.37
C ALA A 23 -18.21 4.44 -6.59
N ARG A 24 -17.04 4.14 -7.17
CA ARG A 24 -15.96 3.42 -6.47
C ARG A 24 -15.31 4.25 -5.36
N HIS A 25 -15.19 5.57 -5.52
CA HIS A 25 -14.76 6.45 -4.44
C HIS A 25 -15.77 6.44 -3.28
N ALA A 26 -17.07 6.29 -3.57
CA ALA A 26 -18.10 6.19 -2.55
C ALA A 26 -18.03 4.90 -1.72
N GLU A 27 -17.37 3.83 -2.20
CA GLU A 27 -17.21 2.56 -1.48
C GLU A 27 -15.87 2.42 -0.74
N GLN A 28 -14.95 3.38 -0.90
CA GLN A 28 -13.65 3.36 -0.22
C GLN A 28 -13.72 4.12 1.11
N ALA A 29 -13.25 3.49 2.18
CA ALA A 29 -13.09 4.11 3.49
C ALA A 29 -11.86 5.01 3.56
N GLY A 30 -10.77 4.65 2.86
CA GLY A 30 -9.52 5.40 2.87
C GLY A 30 -8.34 4.59 2.33
N TRP A 31 -7.12 5.00 2.64
CA TRP A 31 -5.90 4.32 2.19
C TRP A 31 -4.82 4.23 3.25
N ASP A 32 -3.98 3.21 3.13
CA ASP A 32 -2.69 3.06 3.81
C ASP A 32 -1.61 3.11 2.72
N TRP A 33 -0.63 3.98 2.85
CA TRP A 33 0.49 4.09 1.91
C TRP A 33 1.81 3.96 2.65
N PHE A 34 2.74 3.20 2.10
CA PHE A 34 4.04 2.87 2.68
C PHE A 34 5.10 3.17 1.63
N ALA A 35 6.11 3.96 2.00
CA ALA A 35 7.37 4.06 1.26
C ALA A 35 8.53 3.74 2.17
N LEU A 36 9.18 2.62 1.89
CA LEU A 36 10.16 1.99 2.76
C LEU A 36 11.49 1.88 2.02
N GLN A 37 12.55 2.37 2.66
CA GLN A 37 13.94 2.28 2.20
C GLN A 37 14.64 1.23 3.05
N LEU A 38 15.04 0.13 2.41
CA LEU A 38 15.64 -1.02 3.08
C LEU A 38 17.17 -0.90 3.07
N SER A 39 17.81 -1.36 4.15
CA SER A 39 19.26 -1.18 4.33
C SER A 39 20.12 -1.97 3.33
N ASP A 40 19.52 -2.87 2.54
CA ASP A 40 20.19 -3.59 1.45
C ASP A 40 20.06 -2.89 0.08
N GLY A 41 19.54 -1.66 0.06
CA GLY A 41 19.43 -0.82 -1.13
C GLY A 41 18.13 -1.00 -1.91
N ARG A 42 17.21 -1.84 -1.43
CA ARG A 42 15.87 -1.96 -2.03
C ARG A 42 14.93 -0.88 -1.51
N ASP A 43 14.05 -0.41 -2.37
CA ASP A 43 12.91 0.43 -1.98
C ASP A 43 11.60 -0.34 -2.21
N LEU A 44 10.69 -0.26 -1.24
CA LEU A 44 9.35 -0.84 -1.33
C LEU A 44 8.30 0.25 -1.16
N MET A 45 7.53 0.48 -2.22
CA MET A 45 6.30 1.26 -2.15
C MET A 45 5.11 0.30 -2.14
N PHE A 46 4.19 0.47 -1.20
CA PHE A 46 2.94 -0.29 -1.13
C PHE A 46 1.78 0.61 -0.75
N TYR A 47 0.62 0.40 -1.35
CA TYR A 47 -0.61 1.07 -0.98
C TYR A 47 -1.77 0.07 -0.89
N ARG A 48 -2.55 0.19 0.18
CA ARG A 48 -3.82 -0.51 0.39
C ARG A 48 -4.95 0.50 0.32
N LEU A 49 -5.85 0.32 -0.63
CA LEU A 49 -7.13 1.01 -0.64
C LEU A 49 -8.11 0.17 0.18
N ARG A 50 -8.68 0.75 1.24
CA ARG A 50 -9.62 0.06 2.12
C ARG A 50 -11.04 0.31 1.64
N ASN A 51 -11.77 -0.76 1.36
CA ASN A 51 -13.21 -0.69 1.14
C ASN A 51 -13.91 -0.41 2.49
N LYS A 52 -15.16 0.07 2.46
CA LYS A 52 -15.97 0.33 3.66
C LYS A 52 -16.22 -0.89 4.54
N ASP A 53 -16.19 -2.09 3.96
CA ASP A 53 -16.27 -3.36 4.68
C ASP A 53 -14.92 -3.77 5.34
N GLY A 54 -13.87 -2.96 5.19
CA GLY A 54 -12.53 -3.20 5.71
C GLY A 54 -11.63 -4.08 4.81
N SER A 55 -12.18 -4.68 3.75
CA SER A 55 -11.40 -5.45 2.78
C SER A 55 -10.44 -4.56 1.98
N ALA A 56 -9.38 -5.15 1.43
CA ALA A 56 -8.51 -4.45 0.49
C ALA A 56 -9.14 -4.48 -0.91
N SER A 57 -9.13 -3.33 -1.60
CA SER A 57 -9.54 -3.26 -3.01
C SER A 57 -8.52 -3.98 -3.91
N ASP A 58 -8.97 -4.61 -4.99
CA ASP A 58 -8.12 -5.20 -6.04
C ASP A 58 -7.20 -4.19 -6.74
N PHE A 59 -7.51 -2.89 -6.61
CA PHE A 59 -6.66 -1.81 -7.13
C PHE A 59 -5.47 -1.49 -6.23
N SER A 60 -5.38 -2.10 -5.04
CA SER A 60 -4.22 -2.01 -4.15
C SER A 60 -2.99 -2.69 -4.77
N GLY A 61 -1.79 -2.35 -4.29
CA GLY A 61 -0.57 -3.00 -4.72
C GLY A 61 0.66 -2.17 -4.42
N GLY A 62 1.77 -2.47 -5.08
CA GLY A 62 3.03 -1.80 -4.81
C GLY A 62 4.07 -2.02 -5.89
N THR A 63 5.27 -1.51 -5.63
CA THR A 63 6.45 -1.68 -6.46
C THR A 63 7.63 -1.96 -5.54
N LEU A 64 8.38 -3.03 -5.81
CA LEU A 64 9.70 -3.26 -5.25
C LEU A 64 10.74 -2.79 -6.26
N ILE A 65 11.70 -2.00 -5.81
CA ILE A 65 12.81 -1.48 -6.61
C ILE A 65 14.07 -2.15 -6.06
N ALA A 66 14.80 -2.84 -6.93
CA ALA A 66 16.08 -3.45 -6.61
C ALA A 66 17.20 -2.39 -6.54
N PRO A 67 18.37 -2.70 -5.93
CA PRO A 67 19.47 -1.74 -5.82
C PRO A 67 20.03 -1.27 -7.18
N ASP A 68 19.81 -2.05 -8.24
CA ASP A 68 20.19 -1.70 -9.61
C ASP A 68 19.12 -0.88 -10.36
N GLY A 69 18.01 -0.53 -9.67
CA GLY A 69 16.88 0.19 -10.23
C GLY A 69 15.83 -0.68 -10.92
N THR A 70 16.03 -2.00 -11.00
CA THR A 70 15.05 -2.91 -11.60
C THR A 70 13.75 -2.91 -10.78
N THR A 71 12.62 -2.72 -11.44
CA THR A 71 11.31 -2.64 -10.78
C THR A 71 10.49 -3.92 -10.92
N GLN A 72 9.90 -4.37 -9.82
CA GLN A 72 8.89 -5.43 -9.80
C GLN A 72 7.55 -4.85 -9.34
N ARG A 73 6.52 -4.92 -10.19
CA ARG A 73 5.13 -4.61 -9.80
C ARG A 73 4.58 -5.71 -8.89
N LEU A 74 3.94 -5.31 -7.80
CA LEU A 74 3.32 -6.20 -6.82
C LEU A 74 1.80 -6.00 -6.82
N ALA A 75 1.04 -7.06 -6.98
CA ALA A 75 -0.41 -7.04 -6.74
C ALA A 75 -0.71 -7.10 -5.24
N VAL A 76 -1.94 -6.74 -4.84
CA VAL A 76 -2.38 -6.81 -3.44
C VAL A 76 -2.17 -8.20 -2.82
N LYS A 77 -2.39 -9.26 -3.59
CA LYS A 77 -2.24 -10.66 -3.15
C LYS A 77 -0.78 -11.10 -2.92
N ASP A 78 0.19 -10.34 -3.44
CA ASP A 78 1.60 -10.66 -3.28
C ASP A 78 2.13 -10.20 -1.91
N ILE A 79 1.40 -9.29 -1.25
CA ILE A 79 1.78 -8.67 0.02
C ILE A 79 0.78 -9.09 1.10
N ILE A 80 1.32 -9.54 2.22
CA ILE A 80 0.54 -9.77 3.44
C ILE A 80 0.86 -8.65 4.39
N ILE A 81 -0.15 -7.90 4.84
CA ILE A 81 0.03 -6.83 5.81
C ILE A 81 -0.95 -6.97 6.97
N GLU A 82 -0.41 -6.92 8.18
CA GLU A 82 -1.15 -7.05 9.43
C GLU A 82 -0.82 -5.86 10.35
N ALA A 83 -1.85 -5.22 10.91
CA ALA A 83 -1.67 -4.23 11.96
C ALA A 83 -1.49 -4.94 13.31
N LEU A 84 -0.33 -4.75 13.93
CA LEU A 84 0.04 -5.38 15.20
C LEU A 84 -0.28 -4.52 16.42
N ASP A 85 -0.34 -3.19 16.24
CA ASP A 85 -0.63 -2.25 17.31
C ASP A 85 -1.39 -1.03 16.75
N HIS A 86 -2.01 -0.27 17.65
CA HIS A 86 -2.76 0.92 17.30
C HIS A 86 -2.57 2.04 18.31
N TRP A 87 -2.47 3.26 17.80
CA TRP A 87 -2.46 4.48 18.59
C TRP A 87 -3.79 5.21 18.44
N ARG A 88 -4.28 5.76 19.54
CA ARG A 88 -5.46 6.63 19.55
C ARG A 88 -5.02 8.06 19.72
N SER A 89 -5.40 8.94 18.80
CA SER A 89 -5.15 10.36 18.93
C SER A 89 -5.85 10.92 20.16
N PRO A 90 -5.14 11.60 21.07
CA PRO A 90 -5.76 12.29 22.19
C PRO A 90 -6.51 13.55 21.74
N ARG A 91 -6.21 14.07 20.54
CA ARG A 91 -6.82 15.30 19.99
C ARG A 91 -8.17 15.01 19.34
N THR A 92 -8.25 13.91 18.58
CA THR A 92 -9.40 13.62 17.71
C THR A 92 -10.17 12.38 18.12
N GLY A 93 -9.57 11.54 18.97
CA GLY A 93 -10.10 10.22 19.31
C GLY A 93 -9.94 9.17 18.20
N THR A 94 -9.45 9.54 17.02
CA THR A 94 -9.24 8.63 15.89
C THR A 94 -8.22 7.55 16.25
N ARG A 95 -8.46 6.30 15.82
CA ARG A 95 -7.60 5.15 16.08
C ARG A 95 -6.87 4.74 14.82
N TYR A 96 -5.55 4.93 14.80
CA TYR A 96 -4.66 4.58 13.70
C TYR A 96 -3.89 3.30 14.01
N PRO A 97 -3.66 2.40 13.04
CA PRO A 97 -2.62 1.40 13.20
C PRO A 97 -1.26 2.09 13.40
N SER A 98 -0.46 1.55 14.31
CA SER A 98 0.82 2.15 14.74
C SER A 98 1.93 1.11 14.86
N ARG A 99 1.73 -0.08 14.29
CA ARG A 99 2.77 -1.07 14.06
C ARG A 99 2.25 -2.08 13.04
N TRP A 100 3.09 -2.51 12.12
CA TRP A 100 2.70 -3.44 11.07
C TRP A 100 3.70 -4.57 10.93
N ARG A 101 3.19 -5.74 10.56
CA ARG A 101 3.97 -6.79 9.93
C ARG A 101 3.65 -6.80 8.45
N LEU A 102 4.66 -6.57 7.62
CA LEU A 102 4.57 -6.68 6.17
C LEU A 102 5.41 -7.89 5.71
N GLN A 103 4.82 -8.74 4.88
CA GLN A 103 5.51 -9.88 4.29
C GLN A 103 5.35 -9.87 2.77
N LEU A 104 6.46 -10.17 2.08
CA LEU A 104 6.50 -10.42 0.64
C LEU A 104 7.14 -11.80 0.42
N PRO A 105 6.32 -12.87 0.38
CA PRO A 105 6.82 -14.25 0.38
C PRO A 105 7.74 -14.57 -0.80
N SER A 106 7.46 -14.01 -1.98
CA SER A 106 8.29 -14.18 -3.19
C SER A 106 9.73 -13.70 -3.02
N GLN A 107 9.99 -12.82 -2.04
CA GLN A 107 11.30 -12.27 -1.71
C GLN A 107 11.84 -12.79 -0.37
N SER A 108 11.14 -13.74 0.26
CA SER A 108 11.42 -14.19 1.64
C SER A 108 11.62 -13.01 2.60
N LEU A 109 10.83 -11.95 2.41
CA LEU A 109 10.96 -10.67 3.10
C LEU A 109 9.89 -10.58 4.18
N SER A 110 10.31 -10.27 5.41
CA SER A 110 9.41 -9.95 6.51
C SER A 110 9.91 -8.71 7.24
N LEU A 111 9.03 -7.72 7.38
CA LEU A 111 9.31 -6.41 7.97
C LEU A 111 8.38 -6.18 9.16
N ASP A 112 8.95 -5.76 10.28
CA ASP A 112 8.28 -5.12 11.40
C ASP A 112 8.49 -3.61 11.24
N ILE A 113 7.38 -2.89 11.07
CA ILE A 113 7.36 -1.47 10.76
C ILE A 113 6.72 -0.77 11.95
N ALA A 114 7.41 0.19 12.55
CA ALA A 114 6.93 0.95 13.70
C ALA A 114 7.21 2.45 13.51
N PRO A 115 6.27 3.32 13.89
CA PRO A 115 6.48 4.75 13.87
C PRO A 115 7.60 5.14 14.82
N VAL A 116 8.39 6.15 14.43
CA VAL A 116 9.44 6.70 15.29
C VAL A 116 8.82 7.40 16.51
N ILE A 117 7.69 8.06 16.31
CA ILE A 117 6.82 8.60 17.36
C ILE A 117 5.35 8.36 16.98
N ASN A 118 4.47 8.14 17.95
CA ASN A 118 3.08 7.80 17.68
C ASN A 118 2.25 8.99 17.14
N ASP A 119 2.42 10.18 17.74
CA ASP A 119 1.60 11.35 17.41
C ASP A 119 2.19 12.10 16.20
N GLN A 120 1.77 11.66 15.01
CA GLN A 120 2.08 12.30 13.72
C GLN A 120 0.78 12.55 12.93
N GLU A 121 -0.32 12.80 13.66
CA GLU A 121 -1.62 13.15 13.07
C GLU A 121 -1.64 14.62 12.63
N LEU A 122 -2.14 14.85 11.42
CA LEU A 122 -2.37 16.16 10.83
C LEU A 122 -3.88 16.43 10.78
N ASP A 123 -4.32 17.42 11.56
CA ASP A 123 -5.72 17.86 11.63
C ASP A 123 -5.99 18.96 10.60
N LEU A 124 -6.01 18.57 9.32
CA LEU A 124 -6.30 19.43 8.18
C LEU A 124 -7.72 19.16 7.65
N SER A 125 -8.09 19.82 6.54
CA SER A 125 -9.41 19.64 5.88
C SER A 125 -9.69 18.19 5.48
N VAL A 126 -8.64 17.42 5.19
CA VAL A 126 -8.64 15.97 5.21
C VAL A 126 -7.76 15.56 6.38
N ARG A 127 -8.32 14.80 7.33
CA ARG A 127 -7.55 14.28 8.45
C ARG A 127 -6.77 13.06 8.01
N TYR A 128 -5.47 13.07 8.26
CA TYR A 128 -4.60 11.95 7.97
C TYR A 128 -3.45 11.87 8.96
N TRP A 129 -2.90 10.67 9.11
CA TRP A 129 -1.67 10.43 9.85
C TRP A 129 -0.56 10.25 8.83
N GLU A 130 0.53 11.00 8.95
CA GLU A 130 1.70 10.85 8.10
C GLU A 130 2.93 10.88 8.98
N GLY A 131 3.68 9.79 8.98
CA GLY A 131 4.74 9.66 9.95
C GLY A 131 5.93 8.84 9.52
N ALA A 132 7.10 9.27 9.99
CA ALA A 132 8.34 8.55 9.84
C ALA A 132 8.26 7.22 10.59
N VAL A 133 8.71 6.15 9.95
CA VAL A 133 8.77 4.79 10.49
C VAL A 133 10.19 4.24 10.47
N SER A 134 10.49 3.38 11.43
CA SER A 134 11.67 2.53 11.47
C SER A 134 11.29 1.10 11.11
N ILE A 135 12.23 0.37 10.53
CA ILE A 135 12.01 -0.98 10.02
C ILE A 135 13.05 -1.92 10.64
N LYS A 136 12.56 -3.05 11.15
CA LYS A 136 13.38 -4.20 11.54
C LYS A 136 12.81 -5.44 10.86
N GLY A 137 13.64 -6.26 10.25
CA GLY A 137 13.15 -7.39 9.51
C GLY A 137 14.23 -8.36 9.09
N ALA A 138 13.88 -9.20 8.14
CA ALA A 138 14.82 -10.10 7.49
C ALA A 138 14.42 -10.36 6.04
N ALA A 139 15.42 -10.67 5.23
CA ALA A 139 15.28 -11.14 3.86
C ALA A 139 16.11 -12.41 3.66
N GLY A 140 15.48 -13.52 3.28
CA GLY A 140 16.18 -14.81 3.13
C GLY A 140 16.90 -15.24 4.41
N GLY A 141 16.32 -14.92 5.58
CA GLY A 141 16.91 -15.21 6.90
C GLY A 141 18.01 -14.26 7.37
N LYS A 142 18.45 -13.30 6.54
CA LYS A 142 19.45 -12.29 6.93
C LYS A 142 18.77 -11.06 7.55
N PRO A 143 19.27 -10.53 8.67
CA PRO A 143 18.74 -9.31 9.26
C PRO A 143 18.74 -8.13 8.27
N LEU A 144 17.68 -7.34 8.33
CA LEU A 144 17.46 -6.18 7.46
C LEU A 144 16.90 -5.03 8.31
N GLY A 145 17.44 -3.84 8.12
CA GLY A 145 16.90 -2.61 8.71
C GLY A 145 16.28 -1.72 7.65
N GLY A 146 15.80 -0.56 8.06
CA GLY A 146 15.34 0.46 7.13
C GLY A 146 14.59 1.59 7.82
N THR A 147 14.20 2.56 7.02
CA THR A 147 13.40 3.72 7.40
C THR A 147 12.37 3.99 6.33
N GLY A 148 11.36 4.81 6.63
CA GLY A 148 10.38 5.16 5.63
C GLY A 148 9.33 6.12 6.15
N TYR A 149 8.27 6.27 5.37
CA TYR A 149 7.07 6.99 5.75
C TYR A 149 5.85 6.12 5.54
N VAL A 150 4.86 6.33 6.39
CA VAL A 150 3.52 5.76 6.25
C VAL A 150 2.50 6.89 6.27
N GLU A 151 1.54 6.84 5.37
CA GLU A 151 0.41 7.76 5.29
C GLU A 151 -0.90 6.97 5.46
N LEU A 152 -1.78 7.44 6.34
CA LEU A 152 -3.05 6.80 6.68
C LEU A 152 -4.16 7.84 6.63
N ALA A 153 -5.15 7.63 5.78
CA ALA A 153 -6.32 8.51 5.70
C ALA A 153 -7.61 7.71 5.74
N GLY A 154 -8.68 8.28 6.28
CA GLY A 154 -9.99 7.62 6.38
C GLY A 154 -10.09 6.62 7.54
N TYR A 155 -9.64 7.05 8.72
CA TYR A 155 -9.73 6.34 10.01
C TYR A 155 -10.61 7.11 10.99
#